data_AF-A0A2A8BYF3-F1
#
_entry.id   AF-A0A2A8BYF3-F1
#
_cell.length_a   1.000
_cell.length_b   1.000
_cell.length_c   1.000
_cell.angle_alpha   90.00
_cell.angle_beta   90.00
_cell.angle_gamma   90.00
#
_symmetry.space_group_name_H-M   'P 1'
#
loop_
_entity.id
_entity.type
_entity.pdbx_description
1 polymer ?
#
loop_
_entity_poly.entity_id
_entity_poly.type
_entity_poly.pdbx_seq_one_letter_code
_entity_poly.pdbx_strand_id
1 'polypeptide(L)'
;MQRTLKDAKKINDVITETLETTPHVIVNNLGDILKERGLSQGDLSRLTGLRVATINDFINMKKTNANFTHLVPIMIALRISDMTEIIRVEFPDEVKKRFEKDMDGYTGGLTRKMEKEVMKNAEKMYVQKV
;
A
#
# COMPACT_ATOMS: atom_id res chain seq x y z
N MET A 1 1.13 2.94 -12.93
CA MET A 1 0.02 3.85 -12.52
C MET A 1 0.22 4.31 -11.07
N GLN A 2 -0.26 5.50 -10.68
CA GLN A 2 -0.07 6.10 -9.35
C GLN A 2 -1.40 6.54 -8.69
N ARG A 3 -1.55 6.42 -7.37
CA ARG A 3 -2.75 6.85 -6.60
C ARG A 3 -2.42 7.19 -5.14
N THR A 4 -3.17 8.12 -4.53
CA THR A 4 -3.14 8.41 -3.08
C THR A 4 -4.31 7.76 -2.32
N LEU A 5 -4.20 7.56 -1.00
CA LEU A 5 -5.28 6.95 -0.19
C LEU A 5 -6.28 7.92 0.46
N LYS A 6 -6.28 9.21 0.08
CA LYS A 6 -7.16 10.24 0.68
C LYS A 6 -8.66 9.92 0.63
N ASP A 7 -9.11 9.13 -0.35
CA ASP A 7 -10.53 8.79 -0.55
C ASP A 7 -10.96 7.41 -0.02
N ALA A 8 -10.16 6.79 0.85
CA ALA A 8 -10.50 5.47 1.40
C ALA A 8 -11.78 5.54 2.26
N LYS A 9 -12.86 4.91 1.79
CA LYS A 9 -14.15 4.88 2.52
C LYS A 9 -14.08 3.96 3.74
N LYS A 10 -14.73 4.36 4.85
CA LYS A 10 -14.91 3.59 6.09
C LYS A 10 -13.60 3.22 6.81
N ILE A 11 -12.80 4.22 7.14
CA ILE A 11 -11.61 4.10 8.00
C ILE A 11 -11.77 5.02 9.21
N ASN A 12 -11.12 4.71 10.33
CA ASN A 12 -11.22 5.54 11.53
C ASN A 12 -10.43 6.85 11.38
N ASP A 13 -10.78 7.85 12.20
CA ASP A 13 -10.18 9.20 12.15
C ASP A 13 -8.65 9.19 12.29
N VAL A 14 -8.08 8.26 13.08
CA VAL A 14 -6.63 8.13 13.25
C VAL A 14 -5.96 7.75 11.92
N ILE A 15 -6.54 6.81 11.17
CA ILE A 15 -6.03 6.42 9.85
C ILE A 15 -6.19 7.60 8.88
N THR A 16 -7.34 8.26 8.86
CA THR A 16 -7.58 9.43 7.99
C THR A 16 -6.56 10.54 8.25
N GLU A 17 -6.38 10.96 9.50
CA GLU A 17 -5.38 11.98 9.88
C GLU A 17 -3.97 11.55 9.46
N THR A 18 -3.61 10.27 9.66
CA THR A 18 -2.29 9.75 9.28
C THR A 18 -2.05 9.84 7.77
N LEU A 19 -3.04 9.44 6.96
CA LEU A 19 -2.95 9.46 5.50
C LEU A 19 -2.97 10.88 4.92
N GLU A 20 -3.66 11.83 5.56
CA GLU A 20 -3.70 13.23 5.16
C GLU A 20 -2.41 13.98 5.51
N THR A 21 -1.83 13.71 6.68
CA THR A 21 -0.64 14.40 7.20
C THR A 21 0.68 13.82 6.72
N THR A 22 0.66 12.63 6.10
CA THR A 22 1.85 11.98 5.55
C THR A 22 1.67 11.75 4.05
N PRO A 23 2.22 12.64 3.20
CA PRO A 23 2.21 12.47 1.76
C PRO A 23 2.81 11.12 1.33
N HIS A 24 2.13 10.44 0.40
CA HIS A 24 2.53 9.14 -0.11
C HIS A 24 1.88 8.89 -1.48
N VAL A 25 2.48 7.99 -2.26
CA VAL A 25 1.94 7.50 -3.52
C VAL A 25 2.01 6.00 -3.54
N ILE A 26 0.93 5.33 -3.94
CA ILE A 26 0.96 3.92 -4.27
C ILE A 26 1.22 3.79 -5.76
N VAL A 27 2.25 3.01 -6.11
CA VAL A 27 2.65 2.71 -7.48
C VAL A 27 2.27 1.28 -7.80
N ASN A 28 1.59 1.06 -8.93
CA ASN A 28 1.33 -0.27 -9.49
C ASN A 28 1.86 -0.37 -10.92
N ASN A 29 2.73 -1.35 -11.14
CA ASN A 29 3.46 -1.60 -12.37
C ASN A 29 2.97 -2.85 -13.12
N LEU A 30 1.93 -3.54 -12.65
CA LEU A 30 1.49 -4.81 -13.26
C LEU A 30 1.16 -4.65 -14.76
N GLY A 31 0.52 -3.56 -15.14
CA GLY A 31 0.20 -3.28 -16.55
C GLY A 31 1.46 -3.15 -17.42
N ASP A 32 2.49 -2.47 -16.92
CA ASP A 32 3.76 -2.27 -17.61
C ASP A 32 4.53 -3.59 -17.72
N ILE A 33 4.57 -4.38 -16.63
CA ILE A 33 5.18 -5.72 -16.62
C ILE A 33 4.55 -6.63 -17.67
N LEU A 34 3.21 -6.64 -17.79
CA LEU A 34 2.53 -7.44 -18.80
C LEU A 34 2.90 -6.99 -20.22
N LYS A 35 2.93 -5.67 -20.45
CA LYS A 35 3.29 -5.10 -21.75
C LYS A 35 4.74 -5.43 -22.14
N GLU A 36 5.69 -5.27 -21.23
CA GLU A 36 7.11 -5.59 -21.44
C GLU A 36 7.34 -7.07 -21.77
N ARG A 37 6.51 -7.96 -21.19
CA ARG A 37 6.59 -9.41 -21.42
C ARG A 37 5.72 -9.90 -22.58
N GLY A 38 5.07 -8.99 -23.31
CA GLY A 38 4.17 -9.34 -24.42
C GLY A 38 2.93 -10.15 -23.99
N LEU A 39 2.49 -10.01 -22.73
CA LEU A 39 1.35 -10.74 -22.16
C LEU A 39 0.10 -9.88 -22.15
N SER A 40 -1.05 -10.47 -22.49
CA SER A 40 -2.35 -9.85 -22.28
C SER A 40 -2.88 -10.09 -20.85
N GLN A 41 -3.86 -9.29 -20.42
CA GLN A 41 -4.59 -9.58 -19.18
C GLN A 41 -5.31 -10.94 -19.23
N GLY A 42 -5.69 -11.40 -20.43
CA GLY A 42 -6.27 -12.72 -20.65
C GLY A 42 -5.27 -13.85 -20.41
N ASP A 43 -4.00 -13.66 -20.78
CA ASP A 43 -2.93 -14.62 -20.47
C ASP A 43 -2.71 -14.73 -18.98
N LEU A 44 -2.61 -13.59 -18.29
CA LEU A 44 -2.49 -13.57 -16.84
C LEU A 44 -3.70 -14.23 -16.16
N SER A 45 -4.91 -14.03 -16.68
CA SER A 45 -6.13 -14.69 -16.19
C SER A 45 -6.01 -16.22 -16.31
N ARG A 46 -5.56 -16.74 -17.45
CA ARG A 46 -5.33 -18.19 -17.64
C ARG A 46 -4.24 -18.75 -16.72
N LEU A 47 -3.17 -18.00 -16.47
CA LEU A 47 -2.06 -18.42 -15.61
C LEU A 47 -2.43 -18.43 -14.12
N THR A 48 -3.32 -17.53 -13.69
CA THR A 48 -3.62 -17.30 -12.27
C THR A 48 -4.98 -17.83 -11.83
N GLY A 49 -5.89 -18.10 -12.78
CA GLY A 49 -7.30 -18.37 -12.52
C GLY A 49 -8.11 -17.14 -12.10
N LEU A 50 -7.50 -15.94 -12.03
CA LEU A 50 -8.21 -14.71 -11.70
C LEU A 50 -9.08 -14.25 -12.87
N ARG A 51 -10.24 -13.64 -12.58
CA ARG A 51 -11.08 -13.04 -13.62
C ARG A 51 -10.33 -11.87 -14.26
N VAL A 52 -10.44 -11.71 -15.58
CA VAL A 52 -9.88 -10.55 -16.30
C VAL A 52 -10.33 -9.23 -15.69
N ALA A 53 -11.60 -9.12 -15.27
CA ALA A 53 -12.11 -7.94 -14.57
C ALA A 53 -11.36 -7.65 -13.26
N THR A 54 -11.00 -8.68 -12.49
CA THR A 54 -10.22 -8.53 -11.25
C THR A 54 -8.79 -8.07 -11.55
N ILE A 55 -8.16 -8.59 -12.61
CA ILE A 55 -6.84 -8.15 -13.07
C ILE A 55 -6.89 -6.69 -13.52
N ASN A 56 -7.90 -6.34 -14.31
CA ASN A 56 -8.11 -4.96 -14.78
C ASN A 56 -8.32 -3.98 -13.62
N ASP A 57 -9.11 -4.37 -12.61
CA ASP A 57 -9.30 -3.56 -11.41
C ASP A 57 -8.02 -3.42 -10.58
N PHE A 58 -7.18 -4.46 -10.54
CA PHE A 58 -5.89 -4.42 -9.87
C PHE A 58 -4.93 -3.47 -10.60
N ILE A 59 -4.73 -3.64 -11.92
CA ILE A 59 -3.85 -2.79 -12.74
C ILE A 59 -4.25 -1.32 -12.63
N ASN A 60 -5.55 -1.03 -12.70
CA ASN A 60 -6.08 0.33 -12.60
C ASN A 60 -6.33 0.78 -11.16
N MET A 61 -5.87 0.02 -10.16
CA MET A 61 -6.04 0.27 -8.72
C MET A 61 -7.40 0.87 -8.36
N LYS A 62 -8.48 0.32 -8.93
CA LYS A 62 -9.83 0.86 -8.71
C LYS A 62 -10.24 0.73 -7.25
N LYS A 63 -9.74 -0.33 -6.59
CA LYS A 63 -9.91 -0.55 -5.16
C LYS A 63 -8.69 -0.02 -4.41
N THR A 64 -8.93 0.47 -3.19
CA THR A 64 -7.87 0.93 -2.27
C THR A 64 -7.21 -0.20 -1.50
N ASN A 65 -7.75 -1.43 -1.57
CA ASN A 65 -7.19 -2.62 -0.96
C ASN A 65 -6.49 -3.52 -2.00
N ALA A 66 -5.28 -3.96 -1.67
CA ALA A 66 -4.62 -5.07 -2.35
C ALA A 66 -4.87 -6.35 -1.55
N ASN A 67 -5.25 -7.44 -2.23
CA ASN A 67 -5.49 -8.73 -1.59
C ASN A 67 -4.36 -9.70 -1.94
N PHE A 68 -3.72 -10.29 -0.93
CA PHE A 68 -2.68 -11.31 -1.12
C PHE A 68 -3.18 -12.54 -1.87
N THR A 69 -4.47 -12.90 -1.77
CA THR A 69 -5.05 -13.99 -2.56
C THR A 69 -5.11 -13.69 -4.05
N HIS A 70 -4.91 -12.44 -4.48
CA HIS A 70 -4.73 -12.07 -5.88
C HIS A 70 -3.25 -11.83 -6.20
N LEU A 71 -2.54 -11.10 -5.33
CA LEU A 71 -1.15 -10.71 -5.57
C LEU A 71 -0.21 -11.91 -5.63
N VAL A 72 -0.31 -12.86 -4.69
CA VAL A 72 0.59 -14.02 -4.65
C VAL A 72 0.44 -14.91 -5.89
N PRO A 73 -0.77 -15.27 -6.37
CA PRO A 73 -0.91 -15.96 -7.65
C PRO A 73 -0.29 -15.21 -8.84
N ILE A 74 -0.42 -13.88 -8.88
CA ILE A 74 0.20 -13.05 -9.93
C ILE A 74 1.73 -13.15 -9.83
N MET A 75 2.30 -13.01 -8.63
CA MET A 75 3.73 -13.17 -8.39
C MET A 75 4.24 -14.53 -8.85
N ILE A 76 3.55 -15.61 -8.46
CA ILE A 76 3.88 -16.98 -8.86
C ILE A 76 3.81 -17.10 -10.39
N ALA A 77 2.70 -16.70 -11.03
CA ALA A 77 2.51 -16.79 -12.47
C ALA A 77 3.60 -16.04 -13.26
N LEU A 78 4.01 -14.88 -12.75
CA LEU A 78 5.03 -14.03 -13.37
C LEU A 78 6.46 -14.34 -12.88
N ARG A 79 6.65 -15.31 -11.99
CA ARG A 79 7.99 -15.63 -11.39
C ARG A 79 8.66 -14.39 -10.77
N ILE A 80 7.87 -13.55 -10.11
CA ILE A 80 8.32 -12.36 -9.39
C ILE A 80 8.46 -12.73 -7.92
N SER A 81 9.67 -12.59 -7.37
CA SER A 81 9.95 -12.88 -5.97
C SER A 81 9.75 -11.69 -5.04
N ASP A 82 9.84 -10.46 -5.57
CA ASP A 82 9.64 -9.23 -4.81
C ASP A 82 8.35 -8.53 -5.22
N MET A 83 7.40 -8.41 -4.28
CA MET A 83 6.12 -7.76 -4.56
C MET A 83 6.27 -6.29 -4.94
N THR A 84 7.36 -5.62 -4.56
CA THR A 84 7.61 -4.20 -4.85
C THR A 84 7.84 -3.92 -6.33
N GLU A 85 8.20 -4.96 -7.10
CA GLU A 85 8.22 -4.91 -8.56
C GLU A 85 6.81 -4.64 -9.12
N ILE A 86 5.78 -5.23 -8.50
CA ILE A 86 4.37 -5.11 -8.92
C ILE A 86 3.71 -3.90 -8.27
N ILE A 87 3.78 -3.77 -6.94
CA ILE A 87 3.08 -2.76 -6.19
C ILE A 87 3.92 -2.31 -4.99
N ARG A 88 4.08 -0.99 -4.83
CA ARG A 88 4.85 -0.40 -3.72
C ARG A 88 4.26 0.94 -3.27
N VAL A 89 4.67 1.36 -2.08
CA VAL A 89 4.38 2.70 -1.56
C VAL A 89 5.66 3.51 -1.65
N GLU A 90 5.56 4.70 -2.25
CA GLU A 90 6.63 5.68 -2.31
C GLU A 90 6.28 6.87 -1.42
N PHE A 91 7.24 7.25 -0.59
CA PHE A 91 7.20 8.47 0.19
C PHE A 91 8.12 9.51 -0.44
N PRO A 92 7.75 10.80 -0.43
CA PRO A 92 8.64 11.85 -0.89
C PRO A 92 9.79 12.06 0.10
N ASP A 93 10.87 12.71 -0.34
CA ASP A 93 12.12 12.76 0.40
C ASP A 93 12.01 13.51 1.73
N GLU A 94 11.13 14.50 1.84
CA GLU A 94 10.84 15.17 3.10
C GLU A 94 10.27 14.21 4.16
N VAL A 95 9.43 13.25 3.73
CA VAL A 95 8.87 12.24 4.64
C VAL A 95 9.93 11.22 5.04
N LYS A 96 10.78 10.79 4.09
CA LYS A 96 11.89 9.87 4.38
C LYS A 96 12.88 10.47 5.38
N LYS A 97 13.33 11.71 5.16
CA LYS A 97 14.23 12.44 6.08
C LYS A 97 13.62 12.61 7.47
N ARG A 98 12.30 12.87 7.54
CA ARG A 98 11.57 12.92 8.81
C ARG A 98 11.62 11.56 9.52
N PHE A 99 11.36 10.46 8.80
CA PHE A 99 11.44 9.12 9.38
C PHE A 99 12.85 8.76 9.85
N GLU A 100 13.88 9.07 9.07
CA GLU A 100 15.28 8.88 9.48
C GLU A 100 15.59 9.63 10.78
N LYS A 101 15.19 10.90 10.88
CA LYS A 101 15.35 11.70 12.11
C LYS A 101 14.56 11.11 13.28
N ASP A 102 13.33 10.67 13.04
CA ASP A 102 12.48 10.08 14.08
C ASP A 102 13.04 8.74 14.60
N MET A 103 13.82 8.03 13.78
CA MET A 103 14.47 6.74 14.08
C MET A 103 15.95 6.87 14.48
N ASP A 104 16.48 8.10 14.57
CA ASP A 104 17.87 8.33 14.97
C ASP A 104 18.12 7.78 16.38
N GLY A 105 19.19 6.99 16.54
CA GLY A 105 19.50 6.30 17.80
C GLY A 105 18.50 5.21 18.21
N TYR A 106 17.69 4.69 17.29
CA TYR A 106 16.74 3.61 17.58
C TYR A 106 17.45 2.33 18.04
N THR A 107 17.06 1.82 19.20
CA THR A 107 17.65 0.62 19.83
C THR A 107 16.62 -0.50 20.07
N GLY A 108 15.36 -0.29 19.69
CA GLY A 108 14.26 -1.23 19.88
C GLY A 108 13.03 -0.59 20.55
N GLY A 109 11.88 -1.24 20.47
CA GLY A 109 10.63 -0.73 21.07
C GLY A 109 10.02 0.44 20.30
N LEU A 110 9.42 1.38 21.04
CA LEU A 110 8.87 2.63 20.51
C LEU A 110 9.87 3.77 20.75
N THR A 111 10.01 4.69 19.80
CA THR A 111 10.72 5.95 20.07
C THR A 111 9.87 6.85 20.98
N ARG A 112 10.48 7.83 21.66
CA ARG A 112 9.74 8.80 22.50
C ARG A 112 8.61 9.51 21.75
N LYS A 113 8.77 9.70 20.43
CA LYS A 113 7.73 10.28 19.58
C LYS A 113 6.61 9.28 19.31
N MET A 114 6.94 8.04 18.96
CA MET A 114 5.96 6.96 18.78
C MET A 114 5.16 6.69 20.06
N GLU A 115 5.78 6.76 21.25
CA GLU A 115 5.07 6.65 22.53
C GLU A 115 3.99 7.72 22.70
N LYS A 116 4.32 8.98 22.38
CA LYS A 116 3.34 10.09 22.42
C LYS A 116 2.22 9.88 21.41
N GLU A 117 2.55 9.38 20.22
CA GLU A 117 1.56 9.05 19.19
C GLU A 117 0.64 7.91 19.63
N VAL A 118 1.17 6.86 20.27
CA VAL A 118 0.38 5.77 20.85
C VAL A 118 -0.59 6.30 21.90
N MET A 119 -0.14 7.13 22.84
CA MET A 119 -1.01 7.72 23.87
C MET A 119 -2.11 8.61 23.25
N LYS A 120 -1.75 9.51 22.33
CA LYS A 120 -2.70 10.38 21.63
C LYS A 120 -3.74 9.56 20.84
N ASN A 121 -3.30 8.53 20.14
CA ASN A 121 -4.17 7.71 19.30
C ASN A 121 -5.06 6.79 20.14
N ALA A 122 -4.57 6.29 21.27
CA ALA A 122 -5.37 5.53 22.22
C ALA A 122 -6.58 6.35 22.69
N GLU A 123 -6.36 7.59 23.16
CA GLU A 123 -7.44 8.49 23.58
C GLU A 123 -8.51 8.66 22.48
N LYS A 124 -8.07 8.94 21.24
CA LYS A 124 -8.99 9.10 20.09
C LYS A 124 -9.78 7.83 19.79
N MET A 125 -9.16 6.65 19.92
CA MET A 125 -9.84 5.37 19.68
C MET A 125 -10.81 5.00 20.82
N TYR A 126 -10.55 5.40 22.07
CA TYR A 126 -11.46 5.15 23.19
C TYR A 126 -12.67 6.11 23.22
N VAL A 127 -12.50 7.36 22.78
CA VAL A 127 -13.60 8.36 22.73
C VAL A 127 -14.66 8.01 21.67
N GLN A 128 -14.30 7.25 20.62
CA GLN A 128 -15.24 6.81 19.57
C GLN A 128 -16.19 5.66 19.98
N LYS A 129 -16.15 5.21 21.25
CA LYS A 129 -17.16 4.30 21.82
C LYS A 129 -18.16 5.07 22.71
N VAL A 130 -19.03 5.90 22.11
CA VAL A 130 -20.32 6.34 22.69
C VAL A 130 -21.33 6.50 21.57
#